data_AF-A0AAJ6X3E1-F1
#
_entry.id   AF-A0AAJ6X3E1-F1
#
_cell.length_a   1.000
_cell.length_b   1.000
_cell.length_c   1.000
_cell.angle_alpha   90.00
_cell.angle_beta   90.00
_cell.angle_gamma   90.00
#
_symmetry.space_group_name_H-M   'P 1'
#
loop_
_entity.id
_entity.type
_entity.pdbx_description
1 polymer ?
#
loop_
_entity_poly.entity_id
_entity_poly.type
_entity_poly.pdbx_seq_one_letter_code
_entity_poly.pdbx_strand_id
1 'polypeptide(L)'
;MMMKKLARNWRKSCEVDKFTLPIRDEDDSRPMNTREQEELILSLEREEAEQSVLWRRVVGGIVFCHAAFLLYSIYQQALFPWELRYHAYFMEDMDSSVVIFADWIAISACLLAIIGLLHNSKYHRQWIWYSCSVGLLLAVFWLYFMLRNWTIIKTEMDVNANY
;
A
#
# COMPACT_ATOMS: atom_id res chain seq x y z
N MET A 1 33.58 -3.22 21.83
CA MET A 1 34.36 -1.98 21.59
C MET A 1 33.79 -1.10 20.46
N MET A 2 33.08 -1.69 19.48
CA MET A 2 32.52 -0.99 18.30
C MET A 2 31.34 -0.05 18.63
N MET A 3 30.44 -0.45 19.54
CA MET A 3 29.28 0.39 19.96
C MET A 3 29.69 1.69 20.66
N LYS A 4 30.78 1.68 21.43
CA LYS A 4 31.32 2.88 22.11
C LYS A 4 31.95 3.89 21.14
N LYS A 5 32.24 3.48 19.89
CA LYS A 5 32.79 4.34 18.83
C LYS A 5 31.65 5.01 18.06
N LEU A 6 30.58 4.26 17.79
CA LEU A 6 29.35 4.77 17.18
C LEU A 6 28.61 5.78 18.07
N ALA A 7 28.47 5.49 19.36
CA ALA A 7 27.84 6.43 20.31
C ALA A 7 28.63 7.75 20.46
N ARG A 8 29.96 7.70 20.31
CA ARG A 8 30.83 8.89 20.33
C ARG A 8 30.70 9.72 19.07
N ASN A 9 30.60 9.08 17.91
CA ASN A 9 30.37 9.78 16.64
C ASN A 9 28.98 10.40 16.57
N TRP A 10 27.95 9.71 17.09
CA TRP A 10 26.60 10.27 17.15
C TRP A 10 26.53 11.50 18.05
N ARG A 11 27.17 11.46 19.22
CA ARG A 11 27.23 12.61 20.13
C ARG A 11 27.98 13.80 19.51
N LYS A 12 29.05 13.54 18.74
CA LYS A 12 29.76 14.57 17.96
C LYS A 12 28.89 15.14 16.83
N SER A 13 28.13 14.31 16.13
CA SER A 13 27.20 14.75 15.08
C SER A 13 26.13 15.69 15.63
N CYS A 14 25.58 15.37 16.81
CA CYS A 14 24.48 16.12 17.42
C CYS A 14 24.93 17.44 18.08
N GLU A 15 26.21 17.58 18.47
CA GLU A 15 26.76 18.86 18.95
C GLU A 15 27.13 19.82 17.80
N VAL A 16 27.54 19.29 16.63
CA VAL A 16 27.85 20.11 15.44
C VAL A 16 26.56 20.63 14.77
N ASP A 17 25.46 19.91 14.94
CA ASP A 17 24.19 20.20 14.25
C ASP A 17 23.25 21.18 15.00
N LYS A 18 23.66 21.69 16.18
CA LYS A 18 22.72 22.44 17.05
C LYS A 18 22.93 23.95 17.14
N PHE A 19 24.06 24.52 16.69
CA PHE A 19 24.28 25.98 16.85
C PHE A 19 25.14 26.64 15.77
N THR A 20 25.08 26.14 14.55
CA THR A 20 25.53 26.90 13.38
C THR A 20 24.41 26.94 12.38
N LEU A 21 23.57 27.98 12.49
CA LEU A 21 22.92 28.54 11.31
C LEU A 21 24.00 28.66 10.22
N PRO A 22 23.71 28.31 8.95
CA PRO A 22 24.66 28.56 7.87
C PRO A 22 25.06 30.02 8.01
N ILE A 23 26.35 30.27 8.24
CA ILE A 23 26.86 31.62 8.21
C ILE A 23 26.49 32.09 6.81
N ARG A 24 25.59 33.07 6.76
CA ARG A 24 25.14 33.68 5.52
C ARG A 24 26.34 34.44 4.98
N ASP A 25 27.23 33.71 4.31
CA ASP A 25 28.37 34.27 3.63
C ASP A 25 27.82 35.33 2.67
N GLU A 26 28.38 36.53 2.65
CA GLU A 26 27.91 37.65 1.81
C GLU A 26 27.90 37.32 0.29
N ASP A 27 28.46 36.17 -0.10
CA ASP A 27 28.49 35.62 -1.47
C ASP A 27 27.19 34.86 -1.87
N ASP A 28 26.29 34.58 -0.92
CA ASP A 28 24.99 33.89 -1.14
C ASP A 28 23.97 34.76 -1.94
N SER A 29 24.38 35.98 -2.30
CA SER A 29 23.63 36.91 -3.15
C SER A 29 23.83 36.65 -4.65
N ARG A 30 24.77 35.77 -5.01
CA ARG A 30 25.15 35.52 -6.39
C ARG A 30 24.19 34.49 -7.01
N PRO A 31 23.61 34.74 -8.19
CA PRO A 31 22.75 33.74 -8.84
C PRO A 31 23.52 32.43 -9.00
N MET A 32 22.90 31.34 -8.54
CA MET A 32 23.47 29.99 -8.54
C MET A 32 24.09 29.66 -9.89
N ASN A 33 25.33 29.18 -9.88
CA ASN A 33 26.05 28.88 -11.10
C ASN A 33 25.37 27.71 -11.83
N THR A 34 25.33 27.73 -13.16
CA THR A 34 24.68 26.68 -13.97
C THR A 34 25.24 25.30 -13.66
N ARG A 35 26.55 25.20 -13.39
CA ARG A 35 27.21 23.95 -13.01
C ARG A 35 26.78 23.44 -11.64
N GLU A 36 26.60 24.33 -10.66
CA GLU A 36 26.12 23.97 -9.31
C GLU A 36 24.65 23.54 -9.35
N GLN A 37 23.86 24.20 -10.20
CA GLN A 37 22.47 23.81 -10.44
C GLN A 37 22.36 22.41 -11.06
N GLU A 38 23.18 22.09 -12.05
CA GLU A 38 23.19 20.75 -12.66
C GLU A 38 23.62 19.66 -11.67
N GLU A 39 24.65 19.93 -10.85
CA GLU A 39 25.09 19.01 -9.79
C GLU A 39 23.98 18.78 -8.75
N LEU A 40 23.24 19.82 -8.38
CA LEU A 40 22.08 19.74 -7.50
C LEU A 40 20.96 18.88 -8.13
N ILE A 41 20.58 19.16 -9.38
CA ILE A 41 19.54 18.39 -10.08
C ILE A 41 19.90 16.91 -10.17
N LEU A 42 21.14 16.59 -10.53
CA LEU A 42 21.62 15.19 -10.60
C LEU A 42 21.60 14.50 -9.24
N SER A 43 21.92 15.22 -8.16
CA SER A 43 21.85 14.68 -6.80
C SER A 43 20.41 14.36 -6.39
N LEU A 44 19.47 15.27 -6.71
CA LEU A 44 18.04 15.10 -6.44
C LEU A 44 17.45 13.95 -7.26
N GLU A 45 17.77 13.85 -8.56
CA GLU A 45 17.31 12.73 -9.41
C GLU A 45 17.77 11.38 -8.86
N ARG A 46 19.00 11.30 -8.33
CA ARG A 46 19.53 10.09 -7.71
C ARG A 46 18.78 9.75 -6.41
N GLU A 47 18.58 10.74 -5.54
CA GLU A 47 17.86 10.56 -4.29
C GLU A 47 16.40 10.15 -4.55
N GLU A 48 15.72 10.79 -5.49
CA GLU A 48 14.36 10.43 -5.92
C GLU A 48 14.30 9.01 -6.48
N ALA A 49 15.28 8.60 -7.30
CA ALA A 49 15.35 7.25 -7.84
C ALA A 49 15.50 6.19 -6.74
N GLU A 50 16.35 6.44 -5.74
CA GLU A 50 16.54 5.55 -4.59
C GLU A 50 15.30 5.49 -3.69
N GLN A 51 14.71 6.65 -3.38
CA GLN A 51 13.45 6.73 -2.62
C GLN A 51 12.33 5.98 -3.35
N SER A 52 12.24 6.13 -4.67
CA SER A 52 11.27 5.41 -5.50
C SER A 52 11.44 3.89 -5.40
N VAL A 53 12.67 3.37 -5.39
CA VAL A 53 12.92 1.93 -5.20
C VAL A 53 12.51 1.47 -3.80
N LEU A 54 12.84 2.23 -2.75
CA LEU A 54 12.48 1.88 -1.38
C LEU A 54 10.95 1.84 -1.20
N TRP A 55 10.23 2.85 -1.69
CA TRP A 55 8.78 2.89 -1.63
C TRP A 55 8.12 1.75 -2.42
N ARG A 56 8.64 1.43 -3.61
CA ARG A 56 8.18 0.26 -4.37
C ARG A 56 8.34 -1.05 -3.58
N ARG A 57 9.42 -1.22 -2.83
CA ARG A 57 9.62 -2.41 -1.99
C ARG A 57 8.68 -2.44 -0.79
N VAL A 58 8.49 -1.32 -0.10
CA VAL A 58 7.59 -1.22 1.05
C VAL A 58 6.15 -1.53 0.63
N VAL A 59 5.68 -0.89 -0.44
CA VAL A 59 4.34 -1.12 -0.98
C VAL A 59 4.18 -2.56 -1.46
N GLY A 60 5.18 -3.10 -2.17
CA GLY A 60 5.16 -4.51 -2.59
C GLY A 60 5.06 -5.48 -1.42
N GLY A 61 5.77 -5.20 -0.32
CA GLY A 61 5.70 -5.97 0.92
C GLY A 61 4.32 -5.92 1.57
N ILE A 62 3.69 -4.74 1.65
CA ILE A 62 2.33 -4.58 2.18
C ILE A 62 1.32 -5.39 1.35
N VAL A 63 1.39 -5.29 0.02
CA VAL A 63 0.51 -6.03 -0.89
C VAL A 63 0.72 -7.53 -0.75
N PHE A 64 1.96 -7.98 -0.57
CA PHE A 64 2.27 -9.39 -0.31
C PHE A 64 1.66 -9.88 1.00
N CYS A 65 1.79 -9.12 2.09
CA CYS A 65 1.14 -9.43 3.36
C CYS A 65 -0.38 -9.51 3.22
N HIS A 66 -0.98 -8.62 2.43
CA HIS A 66 -2.41 -8.68 2.13
C HIS A 66 -2.80 -9.95 1.36
N ALA A 67 -2.03 -10.34 0.34
CA ALA A 67 -2.27 -11.59 -0.38
C ALA A 67 -2.15 -12.83 0.52
N ALA A 68 -1.20 -12.85 1.45
CA ALA A 68 -1.07 -13.92 2.43
C ALA A 68 -2.29 -13.98 3.38
N PHE A 69 -2.80 -12.83 3.80
CA PHE A 69 -4.03 -12.75 4.58
C PHE A 69 -5.24 -13.28 3.81
N LEU A 70 -5.40 -12.93 2.54
CA LEU A 70 -6.47 -13.46 1.69
C LEU A 70 -6.36 -14.98 1.51
N LEU A 71 -5.14 -15.51 1.34
CA LEU A 71 -4.91 -16.94 1.23
C LEU A 71 -5.32 -17.68 2.52
N TYR A 72 -4.99 -17.11 3.67
CA TYR A 72 -5.43 -17.63 4.96
C TYR A 72 -6.96 -17.59 5.10
N SER A 73 -7.60 -16.51 4.64
CA SER A 73 -9.06 -16.36 4.62
C SER A 73 -9.73 -17.46 3.78
N ILE A 74 -9.21 -17.74 2.58
CA ILE A 74 -9.69 -18.83 1.72
C ILE A 74 -9.56 -20.18 2.41
N TYR A 75 -8.40 -20.45 3.04
CA TYR A 75 -8.16 -21.71 3.73
C TYR A 75 -9.16 -21.92 4.88
N GLN A 76 -9.41 -20.88 5.67
CA GLN A 76 -10.41 -20.90 6.73
C GLN A 76 -11.82 -21.10 6.18
N GLN A 77 -12.21 -20.37 5.13
CA GLN A 77 -13.51 -20.48 4.50
C GLN A 77 -13.78 -21.86 3.87
N ALA A 78 -12.73 -22.54 3.38
CA ALA A 78 -12.83 -23.88 2.80
C ALA A 78 -12.97 -24.99 3.85
N LEU A 79 -12.34 -24.84 5.02
CA LEU A 79 -12.38 -25.86 6.09
C LEU A 79 -13.54 -25.65 7.07
N PHE A 80 -13.84 -24.39 7.39
CA PHE A 80 -14.86 -23.99 8.35
C PHE A 80 -15.77 -22.94 7.71
N PRO A 81 -16.68 -23.36 6.81
CA PRO A 81 -17.54 -22.42 6.10
C PRO A 81 -18.35 -21.60 7.09
N TRP A 82 -18.28 -20.27 6.95
CA TRP A 82 -19.04 -19.29 7.74
C TRP A 82 -18.67 -19.15 9.22
N GLU A 83 -17.57 -19.77 9.69
CA GLU A 83 -17.07 -19.53 11.04
C GLU A 83 -16.38 -18.15 11.17
N LEU A 84 -15.90 -17.61 10.04
CA LEU A 84 -15.27 -16.29 9.99
C LEU A 84 -16.33 -15.18 9.95
N ARG A 85 -16.37 -14.34 11.00
CA ARG A 85 -17.39 -13.30 11.22
C ARG A 85 -17.55 -12.29 10.08
N TYR A 86 -16.50 -12.04 9.30
CA TYR A 86 -16.53 -11.08 8.19
C TYR A 86 -17.21 -11.66 6.93
N HIS A 87 -17.14 -12.99 6.76
CA HIS A 87 -17.75 -13.69 5.63
C HIS A 87 -19.16 -14.19 5.97
N ALA A 88 -19.43 -14.50 7.24
CA ALA A 88 -20.74 -14.93 7.73
C ALA A 88 -21.89 -13.97 7.37
N TYR A 89 -21.60 -12.67 7.21
CA TYR A 89 -22.60 -11.66 6.84
C TYR A 89 -23.20 -11.86 5.44
N PHE A 90 -22.53 -12.64 4.58
CA PHE A 90 -22.98 -12.92 3.22
C PHE A 90 -23.61 -14.30 3.06
N MET A 91 -23.78 -15.06 4.14
CA MET A 91 -24.24 -16.45 4.10
C MET A 91 -25.63 -16.62 3.49
N GLU A 92 -26.52 -15.63 3.62
CA GLU A 92 -27.88 -15.68 3.05
C GLU A 92 -27.94 -15.36 1.56
N ASP A 93 -27.01 -14.53 1.07
CA ASP A 93 -27.06 -13.96 -0.29
C ASP A 93 -26.01 -14.56 -1.24
N MET A 94 -24.98 -15.25 -0.74
CA MET A 94 -23.89 -15.79 -1.55
C MET A 94 -23.46 -17.20 -1.11
N ASP A 95 -23.20 -18.08 -2.08
CA ASP A 95 -22.54 -19.35 -1.82
C ASP A 95 -21.08 -19.14 -1.40
N SER A 96 -20.59 -19.99 -0.48
CA SER A 96 -19.19 -19.97 -0.01
C SER A 96 -18.18 -20.03 -1.16
N SER A 97 -18.52 -20.72 -2.25
CA SER A 97 -17.70 -20.80 -3.46
C SER A 97 -17.48 -19.45 -4.13
N VAL A 98 -18.48 -18.57 -4.18
CA VAL A 98 -18.37 -17.24 -4.81
C VAL A 98 -17.35 -16.37 -4.07
N VAL A 99 -17.36 -16.45 -2.74
CA VAL A 99 -16.41 -15.74 -1.88
C VAL A 99 -14.98 -16.25 -2.09
N ILE A 100 -14.80 -17.58 -2.15
CA ILE A 100 -13.51 -18.20 -2.46
C ILE A 100 -12.98 -17.75 -3.83
N PHE A 101 -13.84 -17.72 -4.86
CA PHE A 101 -13.46 -17.25 -6.19
C PHE A 101 -13.06 -15.77 -6.20
N ALA A 102 -13.81 -14.91 -5.50
CA ALA A 102 -13.49 -13.49 -5.39
C ALA A 102 -12.13 -13.27 -4.71
N ASP A 103 -11.85 -13.98 -3.63
CA ASP A 103 -10.57 -13.91 -2.92
C ASP A 103 -9.41 -14.43 -3.79
N TRP A 104 -9.62 -15.45 -4.63
CA TRP A 104 -8.63 -15.91 -5.62
C TRP A 104 -8.32 -14.86 -6.70
N ILE A 105 -9.34 -14.15 -7.18
CA ILE A 105 -9.16 -13.05 -8.13
C ILE A 105 -8.37 -11.90 -7.46
N ALA A 106 -8.66 -11.60 -6.20
CA ALA A 106 -7.95 -10.59 -5.42
C ALA A 106 -6.47 -10.94 -5.22
N ILE A 107 -6.15 -12.20 -4.89
CA ILE A 107 -4.76 -12.68 -4.79
C ILE A 107 -4.05 -12.53 -6.13
N SER A 108 -4.70 -12.91 -7.23
CA SER A 108 -4.16 -12.78 -8.58
C SER A 108 -3.86 -11.31 -8.92
N ALA A 109 -4.79 -10.39 -8.62
CA ALA A 109 -4.60 -8.96 -8.81
C ALA A 109 -3.43 -8.41 -7.97
N CYS A 110 -3.25 -8.89 -6.73
CA CYS A 110 -2.14 -8.52 -5.86
C CYS A 110 -0.79 -9.01 -6.41
N LEU A 111 -0.72 -10.25 -6.91
CA LEU A 111 0.49 -10.78 -7.55
C LEU A 111 0.88 -9.98 -8.79
N LEU A 112 -0.10 -9.60 -9.62
CA LEU A 112 0.12 -8.72 -10.77
C LEU A 112 0.62 -7.34 -10.36
N ALA A 113 0.12 -6.79 -9.24
CA ALA A 113 0.63 -5.54 -8.68
C ALA A 113 2.11 -5.67 -8.29
N ILE A 114 2.48 -6.74 -7.58
CA ILE A 114 3.85 -7.00 -7.13
C ILE A 114 4.79 -7.16 -8.32
N ILE A 115 4.37 -7.91 -9.35
CA ILE A 115 5.15 -8.07 -10.59
C ILE A 115 5.31 -6.72 -11.29
N GLY A 116 4.24 -5.93 -11.43
CA GLY A 116 4.30 -4.60 -12.02
C GLY A 116 5.17 -3.62 -11.24
N LEU A 117 5.28 -3.79 -9.92
CA LEU A 117 6.04 -2.91 -9.03
C LEU A 117 7.54 -3.27 -8.97
N LEU A 118 7.88 -4.56 -9.09
CA LEU A 118 9.26 -5.05 -9.03
C LEU A 118 9.93 -5.13 -10.40
N HIS A 119 9.17 -5.38 -11.47
CA HIS A 119 9.73 -5.58 -12.80
C HIS A 119 9.79 -4.26 -13.58
N ASN A 120 11.00 -3.73 -13.76
CA ASN A 120 11.28 -2.44 -14.42
C ASN A 120 11.24 -2.56 -15.97
N SER A 121 10.21 -3.24 -16.49
CA SER A 121 10.01 -3.42 -17.93
C SER A 121 9.13 -2.31 -18.51
N LYS A 122 9.24 -2.12 -19.83
CA LYS A 122 8.44 -1.15 -20.62
C LYS A 122 6.93 -1.29 -20.39
N TYR A 123 6.49 -2.46 -19.93
CA TYR A 123 5.10 -2.79 -19.64
C TYR A 123 4.66 -2.62 -18.17
N HIS A 124 5.54 -2.20 -17.25
CA HIS A 124 5.24 -2.09 -15.80
C HIS A 124 3.99 -1.25 -15.53
N ARG A 125 3.83 -0.13 -16.25
CA ARG A 125 2.68 0.77 -16.13
C ARG A 125 1.38 0.06 -16.48
N GLN A 126 1.36 -0.78 -17.52
CA GLN A 126 0.16 -1.54 -17.89
C GLN A 126 -0.23 -2.55 -16.81
N TRP A 127 0.72 -3.28 -16.23
CA TRP A 127 0.44 -4.22 -15.13
C TRP A 127 -0.16 -3.55 -13.90
N ILE A 128 0.34 -2.35 -13.55
CA ILE A 128 -0.22 -1.55 -12.46
C ILE A 128 -1.65 -1.10 -12.80
N TRP A 129 -1.90 -0.65 -14.03
CA TRP A 129 -3.25 -0.25 -14.47
C TRP A 129 -4.23 -1.42 -14.48
N TYR A 130 -3.81 -2.61 -14.95
CA TYR A 130 -4.65 -3.81 -14.94
C TYR A 130 -4.96 -4.25 -13.51
N SER A 131 -3.96 -4.31 -12.63
CA SER A 131 -4.18 -4.65 -11.23
C SER A 131 -5.14 -3.67 -10.54
N CYS A 132 -4.95 -2.35 -10.77
CA CYS A 132 -5.85 -1.32 -10.23
C CYS A 132 -7.28 -1.47 -10.75
N SER A 133 -7.45 -1.74 -12.05
CA SER A 133 -8.78 -1.91 -12.67
C SER A 133 -9.50 -3.13 -12.09
N VAL A 134 -8.80 -4.26 -11.95
CA VAL A 134 -9.37 -5.48 -11.34
C VAL A 134 -9.72 -5.24 -9.87
N GLY A 135 -8.84 -4.56 -9.11
CA GLY A 135 -9.11 -4.19 -7.73
C GLY A 135 -10.33 -3.29 -7.57
N LEU A 136 -10.52 -2.32 -8.47
CA LEU A 136 -11.68 -1.44 -8.48
C LEU A 136 -12.97 -2.20 -8.77
N LEU A 137 -12.97 -3.11 -9.75
CA LEU A 137 -14.12 -3.98 -10.02
C LEU A 137 -14.48 -4.84 -8.81
N LEU A 138 -13.48 -5.40 -8.12
CA LEU A 138 -13.69 -6.18 -6.91
C LEU A 138 -14.26 -5.31 -5.78
N ALA A 139 -13.77 -4.09 -5.61
CA ALA A 139 -14.28 -3.15 -4.62
C ALA A 139 -15.74 -2.76 -4.89
N VAL A 140 -16.09 -2.50 -6.16
CA VAL A 140 -17.48 -2.22 -6.57
C VAL A 140 -18.38 -3.44 -6.31
N PHE A 141 -17.90 -4.64 -6.63
CA PHE A 141 -18.60 -5.89 -6.34
C PHE A 141 -18.93 -6.02 -4.85
N TRP A 142 -17.94 -5.87 -3.96
CA TRP A 142 -18.17 -5.96 -2.51
C TRP A 142 -19.06 -4.84 -1.96
N LEU A 143 -18.88 -3.61 -2.46
CA LEU A 143 -19.69 -2.46 -2.04
C LEU A 143 -21.16 -2.64 -2.42
N TYR A 144 -21.44 -3.21 -3.59
CA TYR A 144 -22.79 -3.55 -4.01
C TYR A 144 -23.47 -4.52 -3.04
N PHE A 145 -22.80 -5.61 -2.66
CA PHE A 145 -23.35 -6.59 -1.71
C PHE A 145 -23.53 -6.00 -0.30
N MET A 146 -22.60 -5.18 0.17
CA MET A 146 -22.73 -4.49 1.46
C MET A 146 -23.94 -3.54 1.48
N LEU A 147 -24.16 -2.78 0.39
CA LEU A 147 -25.32 -1.89 0.28
C LEU A 147 -26.64 -2.67 0.19
N ARG A 148 -26.66 -3.77 -0.56
CA ARG A 148 -27.84 -4.65 -0.65
C ARG A 148 -28.22 -5.20 0.72
N ASN A 149 -27.28 -5.77 1.46
CA ASN A 149 -27.55 -6.30 2.80
C ASN A 149 -28.03 -5.20 3.75
N TRP A 150 -27.42 -4.01 3.68
CA TRP A 150 -27.87 -2.85 4.47
C TRP A 150 -29.32 -2.45 4.18
N THR A 151 -29.73 -2.45 2.90
CA THR A 151 -31.11 -2.12 2.54
C THR A 151 -32.13 -3.13 3.05
N ILE A 152 -31.79 -4.42 3.04
CA ILE A 152 -32.67 -5.50 3.53
C ILE A 152 -32.91 -5.35 5.04
N ILE A 153 -31.84 -5.17 5.81
CA ILE A 153 -31.93 -4.96 7.26
C ILE A 153 -32.75 -3.72 7.59
N LYS A 154 -32.55 -2.63 6.84
CA LYS A 154 -33.31 -1.40 7.03
C LYS A 154 -34.81 -1.63 6.78
N THR A 155 -35.18 -2.37 5.73
CA THR A 155 -36.58 -2.70 5.48
C THR A 155 -37.19 -3.58 6.55
N GLU A 156 -36.47 -4.56 7.11
CA GLU A 156 -36.98 -5.35 8.25
C GLU A 156 -37.18 -4.50 9.51
N MET A 157 -36.26 -3.58 9.79
CA MET A 157 -36.41 -2.66 10.92
C MET A 157 -37.60 -1.71 10.76
N ASP A 158 -37.79 -1.15 9.56
CA ASP A 158 -38.92 -0.26 9.26
C ASP A 158 -40.25 -1.02 9.32
N VAL A 159 -40.29 -2.30 8.93
CA VAL A 159 -41.48 -3.15 9.08
C VAL A 159 -41.76 -3.46 10.56
N ASN A 160 -40.76 -3.87 11.34
CA ASN A 160 -40.92 -4.18 12.76
C ASN A 160 -41.23 -2.95 13.63
N ALA A 161 -40.88 -1.74 13.20
CA ALA A 161 -41.21 -0.51 13.90
C ALA A 161 -42.66 -0.03 13.65
N ASN A 162 -43.35 -0.58 12.65
CA ASN A 162 -44.74 -0.23 12.29
C ASN A 162 -45.78 -1.22 12.85
N TYR A 163 -45.36 -2.21 13.64
CA TYR A 163 -46.20 -3.11 14.43
C TYR A 163 -45.97 -2.88 15.93
#